data_AF-A0A6I6SI59-F1
#
_entry.id   AF-A0A6I6SI59-F1
#
_cell.length_a   1.000
_cell.length_b   1.000
_cell.length_c   1.000
_cell.angle_alpha   90.00
_cell.angle_beta   90.00
_cell.angle_gamma   90.00
#
_symmetry.space_group_name_H-M   'P 1'
#
loop_
_entity.id
_entity.type
_entity.pdbx_description
1 polymer ?
#
loop_
_entity_poly.entity_id
_entity_poly.type
_entity_poly.pdbx_seq_one_letter_code
_entity_poly.pdbx_strand_id
1 'polypeptide(L)'
;MPNNSQQVALHTWLVLVPVLLLVMGGVNGLATWQLPGEWQPPWVSLPIMLLVGGGLLARLLGRVRMAQLCGALLLPVGLYAPVMAWLPSGLVEPFGLGREALTPATSIAVLIVSVCLVAGNDSPRARVAWWLGGGGLFVVGGMGVVAGVWPERLFSSPWGVAFTTPFTALPALLCGTAMLLMARHPTVAPSLNRAMILALTGGVLASGFVWYALTWQQYDAKQRHASELFFTFKVGAERVVDNKQREIQRMAARWVEFGGLPPLSYREAEVDNYFRDTPSLMSLHWQSGRDEEFRWGRERDAGFFPRWVERHDWLLDWLAVGGPYPRWVLPDEQRPELALVAVPLSLPAHGTLVAVLDLTSSFTRKSAPW
;
A
#
# COMPACT_ATOMS: atom_id res chain seq x y z
N MET A 1 12.95 55.28 0.18
CA MET A 1 11.88 54.43 0.73
C MET A 1 11.58 53.29 -0.24
N PRO A 2 12.23 52.12 -0.09
CA PRO A 2 11.60 50.87 -0.55
C PRO A 2 11.92 49.73 0.44
N ASN A 3 10.99 49.32 1.31
CA ASN A 3 11.19 48.07 2.08
C ASN A 3 9.96 47.45 2.78
N ASN A 4 8.79 48.10 2.83
CA ASN A 4 7.68 47.55 3.63
C ASN A 4 7.08 46.25 3.08
N SER A 5 6.88 46.11 1.76
CA SER A 5 6.23 44.92 1.19
C SER A 5 7.12 43.67 1.27
N GLN A 6 8.41 43.79 0.98
CA GLN A 6 9.37 42.67 1.05
C GLN A 6 9.59 42.19 2.48
N GLN A 7 9.69 43.11 3.45
CA GLN A 7 9.81 42.76 4.86
C GLN A 7 8.54 42.07 5.37
N VAL A 8 7.36 42.59 5.04
CA VAL A 8 6.09 41.94 5.40
C VAL A 8 6.00 40.54 4.80
N ALA A 9 6.33 40.36 3.51
CA ALA A 9 6.33 39.05 2.88
C ALA A 9 7.31 38.07 3.54
N LEU A 10 8.52 38.52 3.86
CA LEU A 10 9.53 37.73 4.57
C LEU A 10 9.03 37.28 5.95
N HIS A 11 8.50 38.21 6.74
CA HIS A 11 7.96 37.91 8.06
C HIS A 11 6.78 36.94 7.99
N THR A 12 5.87 37.15 7.03
CA THR A 12 4.73 36.26 6.79
C THR A 12 5.19 34.85 6.44
N TRP A 13 6.16 34.70 5.54
CA TRP A 13 6.71 33.39 5.16
C TRP A 13 7.37 32.68 6.34
N LEU A 14 8.19 33.41 7.11
CA LEU A 14 8.88 32.88 8.28
C LEU A 14 7.92 32.40 9.36
N VAL A 15 6.75 33.02 9.53
CA VAL A 15 5.71 32.55 10.47
C VAL A 15 4.85 31.44 9.86
N LEU A 16 4.55 31.51 8.57
CA LEU A 16 3.71 30.55 7.86
C LEU A 16 4.30 29.15 7.87
N VAL A 17 5.59 29.00 7.54
CA VAL A 17 6.23 27.68 7.41
C VAL A 17 6.19 26.88 8.73
N PRO A 18 6.63 27.42 9.88
CA PRO A 18 6.52 26.73 11.17
C PRO A 18 5.08 26.36 11.55
N VAL A 19 4.13 27.27 11.33
CA VAL A 19 2.70 27.02 11.63
C VAL A 19 2.16 25.90 10.75
N LEU A 20 2.50 25.91 9.46
CA LEU A 20 2.13 24.83 8.54
C LEU A 20 2.70 23.48 8.98
N LEU A 21 3.96 23.42 9.41
CA LEU A 21 4.56 22.20 9.92
C LEU A 21 3.84 21.69 11.19
N LEU A 22 3.44 22.60 12.09
CA LEU A 22 2.66 22.23 13.28
C LEU A 22 1.30 21.66 12.90
N VAL A 23 0.58 22.32 11.99
CA VAL A 23 -0.74 21.86 11.52
C VAL A 23 -0.64 20.53 10.78
N MET A 24 0.33 20.39 9.86
CA MET A 24 0.57 19.14 9.15
C MET A 24 0.97 18.01 10.11
N GLY A 25 1.78 18.27 11.13
CA GLY A 25 2.11 17.29 12.16
C GLY A 25 0.87 16.81 12.92
N GLY A 26 -0.03 17.73 13.28
CA GLY A 26 -1.30 17.40 13.93
C GLY A 26 -2.25 16.60 13.04
N VAL A 27 -2.45 17.04 11.79
CA VAL A 27 -3.29 16.35 10.80
C VAL A 27 -2.74 14.96 10.49
N ASN A 28 -1.42 14.83 10.30
CA ASN A 28 -0.77 13.53 10.09
C ASN A 28 -0.94 12.63 11.31
N GLY A 29 -0.87 13.15 12.53
CA GLY A 29 -1.13 12.40 13.74
C GLY A 29 -2.55 11.83 13.83
N LEU A 30 -3.55 12.64 13.45
CA LEU A 30 -4.93 12.18 13.34
C LEU A 30 -5.08 11.12 12.24
N ALA A 31 -4.43 11.34 11.09
CA ALA A 31 -4.43 10.42 9.97
C ALA A 31 -3.77 9.07 10.33
N THR A 32 -2.66 9.06 11.07
CA THR A 32 -2.02 7.80 11.54
C THR A 32 -2.93 6.98 12.43
N TRP A 33 -3.81 7.63 13.18
CA TRP A 33 -4.71 6.94 14.09
C TRP A 33 -6.00 6.45 13.41
N GLN A 34 -6.50 7.18 12.40
CA GLN A 34 -7.80 6.90 11.77
C GLN A 34 -7.72 6.15 10.43
N LEU A 35 -6.65 6.30 9.66
CA LEU A 35 -6.51 5.65 8.36
C LEU A 35 -5.94 4.23 8.51
N PRO A 36 -6.28 3.27 7.63
CA PRO A 36 -5.65 1.94 7.63
C PRO A 36 -4.24 1.96 7.03
N GLY A 37 -3.45 0.93 7.33
CA GLY A 37 -1.99 0.86 7.20
C GLY A 37 -1.38 1.40 5.89
N GLU A 38 -2.02 1.20 4.73
CA GLU A 38 -1.48 1.68 3.45
C GLU A 38 -1.48 3.21 3.30
N TRP A 39 -2.35 3.91 4.05
CA TRP A 39 -2.49 5.36 4.03
C TRP A 39 -1.98 6.02 5.30
N GLN A 40 -1.49 5.23 6.26
CA GLN A 40 -0.94 5.76 7.50
C GLN A 40 0.39 6.45 7.19
N PRO A 41 0.54 7.74 7.52
CA PRO A 41 1.86 8.34 7.61
C PRO A 41 2.74 7.54 8.58
N PRO A 42 4.07 7.63 8.48
CA PRO A 42 4.92 7.09 9.53
C PRO A 42 4.54 7.73 10.87
N TRP A 43 4.38 6.93 11.93
CA TRP A 43 4.05 7.42 13.29
C TRP A 43 5.06 8.47 13.78
N VAL A 44 6.31 8.38 13.30
CA VAL A 44 7.37 9.31 13.66
C VAL A 44 7.25 10.68 12.98
N SER A 45 6.40 10.83 11.95
CA SER A 45 6.18 12.11 11.27
C SER A 45 5.57 13.18 12.18
N LEU A 46 4.65 12.79 13.07
CA LEU A 46 4.01 13.68 14.05
C LEU A 46 5.06 14.38 14.92
N PRO A 47 5.88 13.63 15.71
CA PRO A 47 6.85 14.27 16.59
C PRO A 47 7.91 15.04 15.82
N ILE A 48 8.33 14.58 14.64
CA ILE A 48 9.30 15.31 13.80
C ILE A 48 8.74 16.67 13.38
N MET A 49 7.55 16.71 12.77
CA MET A 49 6.97 17.95 12.25
C MET A 49 6.64 18.93 13.39
N LEU A 50 6.17 18.43 14.52
CA LEU A 50 5.90 19.26 15.71
C LEU A 50 7.18 19.87 16.29
N LEU A 51 8.24 19.07 16.45
CA LEU A 51 9.51 19.55 17.01
C LEU A 51 10.25 20.47 16.04
N VAL A 52 10.23 20.20 14.74
CA VAL A 52 10.84 21.08 13.72
C VAL A 52 10.07 22.40 13.62
N GLY A 53 8.74 22.35 13.49
CA GLY A 53 7.91 23.56 13.45
C GLY A 53 8.01 24.37 14.74
N GLY A 54 7.91 23.72 15.89
CA GLY A 54 8.06 24.34 17.20
C GLY A 54 9.46 24.93 17.42
N GLY A 55 10.51 24.24 16.99
CA GLY A 55 11.90 24.70 17.08
C GLY A 55 12.17 25.94 16.22
N LEU A 56 11.70 25.96 14.97
CA LEU A 56 11.81 27.12 14.08
C LEU A 56 11.01 28.32 14.63
N LEU A 57 9.80 28.09 15.12
CA LEU A 57 8.97 29.15 15.71
C LEU A 57 9.58 29.69 17.00
N ALA A 58 10.10 28.82 17.86
CA ALA A 58 10.80 29.23 19.09
C ALA A 58 12.05 30.06 18.77
N ARG A 59 12.78 29.73 17.71
CA ARG A 59 13.94 30.51 17.26
C ARG A 59 13.52 31.89 16.74
N LEU A 60 12.44 31.98 15.97
CA LEU A 60 11.88 33.25 15.49
C LEU A 60 11.42 34.17 16.62
N LEU A 61 10.83 33.60 17.67
CA LEU A 61 10.36 34.33 18.85
C LEU A 61 11.49 34.68 19.84
N GLY A 62 12.76 34.41 19.48
CA GLY A 62 13.91 34.67 20.35
C GLY A 62 14.02 33.72 21.56
N ARG A 63 13.21 32.66 21.63
CA ARG A 63 13.22 31.66 22.72
C ARG A 63 14.26 30.57 22.45
N VAL A 64 15.54 30.96 22.52
CA VAL A 64 16.69 30.10 22.17
C VAL A 64 16.69 28.76 22.91
N ARG A 65 16.37 28.75 24.22
CA ARG A 65 16.33 27.52 25.02
C ARG A 65 15.29 26.51 24.52
N MET A 66 14.11 26.98 24.13
CA MET A 66 13.07 26.09 23.58
C MET A 66 13.48 25.52 22.22
N ALA A 67 14.11 26.33 21.37
CA ALA A 67 14.62 25.86 20.08
C ALA A 67 15.71 24.78 20.27
N GLN A 68 16.61 24.97 21.24
CA GLN A 68 17.65 24.00 21.58
C GLN A 68 17.07 22.71 22.16
N LEU A 69 16.05 22.78 23.02
CA LEU A 69 15.34 21.61 23.53
C LEU A 69 14.67 20.81 22.41
N CYS A 70 14.00 21.49 21.47
CA CYS A 70 13.40 20.83 20.30
C CYS A 70 14.47 20.15 19.44
N GLY A 71 15.60 20.84 19.19
CA GLY A 71 16.74 20.26 18.47
C GLY A 71 17.33 19.05 19.19
N ALA A 72 17.53 19.12 20.51
CA ALA A 72 18.06 18.02 21.31
C ALA A 72 17.13 16.79 21.32
N LEU A 73 15.81 17.00 21.35
CA LEU A 73 14.83 15.92 21.24
C LEU A 73 14.77 15.29 19.84
N LEU A 74 15.08 16.05 18.79
CA LEU A 74 15.14 15.54 17.41
C LEU A 74 16.41 14.73 17.11
N LEU A 75 17.48 14.94 17.88
CA LEU A 75 18.77 14.29 17.71
C LEU A 75 18.69 12.75 17.74
N PRO A 76 18.07 12.09 18.75
CA PRO A 76 17.92 10.65 18.76
C PRO A 76 17.07 10.12 17.59
N VAL A 77 16.06 10.89 17.15
CA VAL A 77 15.22 10.51 16.00
C VAL A 77 16.02 10.55 14.69
N GLY A 78 16.85 11.58 14.51
CA GLY A 78 17.74 11.67 13.35
C GLY A 78 18.86 10.63 13.34
N LEU A 79 19.33 10.19 14.51
CA LEU A 79 20.35 9.14 14.64
C LEU A 79 19.77 7.73 14.44
N TYR A 80 18.45 7.57 14.42
CA TYR A 80 17.80 6.26 14.36
C TYR A 80 18.22 5.43 13.14
N ALA A 81 18.02 5.94 11.92
CA ALA A 81 18.33 5.18 10.70
C ALA A 81 19.84 4.85 10.56
N PRO A 82 20.79 5.78 10.80
CA PRO A 82 22.20 5.41 10.74
C PRO A 82 22.57 4.41 11.83
N VAL A 83 22.08 4.55 13.08
CA VAL A 83 22.36 3.55 14.13
C VAL A 83 21.84 2.18 13.72
N MET A 84 20.60 2.09 13.23
CA MET A 84 20.02 0.82 12.75
C MET A 84 20.70 0.24 11.51
N ALA A 85 21.38 1.06 10.71
CA ALA A 85 22.20 0.57 9.59
C ALA A 85 23.51 -0.10 10.07
N TRP A 86 24.01 0.28 11.24
CA TRP A 86 25.22 -0.30 11.84
C TRP A 86 24.95 -1.55 12.67
N LEU A 87 23.71 -1.80 13.08
CA LEU A 87 23.32 -3.00 13.83
C LEU A 87 23.18 -4.23 12.91
N PRO A 88 23.70 -5.41 13.30
CA PRO A 88 23.44 -6.67 12.60
C PRO A 88 21.95 -6.98 12.54
N SER A 89 21.46 -7.44 11.38
CA SER A 89 20.03 -7.71 11.14
C SER A 89 19.37 -8.63 12.17
N GLY A 90 20.11 -9.62 12.69
CA GLY A 90 19.60 -10.61 13.65
C GLY A 90 19.30 -10.09 15.06
N LEU A 91 19.73 -8.88 15.43
CA LEU A 91 19.48 -8.29 16.75
C LEU A 91 18.23 -7.40 16.81
N VAL A 92 17.67 -7.02 15.66
CA VAL A 92 16.63 -5.99 15.56
C VAL A 92 15.24 -6.58 15.29
N GLU A 93 15.17 -7.72 14.59
CA GLU A 93 13.92 -8.46 14.32
C GLU A 93 13.12 -8.86 15.58
N PRO A 94 13.74 -9.30 16.70
CA PRO A 94 12.97 -9.74 17.88
C PRO A 94 12.24 -8.62 18.63
N PHE A 95 12.65 -7.36 18.44
CA PHE A 95 12.12 -6.22 19.20
C PHE A 95 11.02 -5.44 18.45
N GLY A 96 10.62 -5.89 17.25
CA GLY A 96 9.62 -5.19 16.44
C GLY A 96 10.03 -3.76 16.05
N LEU A 97 11.32 -3.41 16.20
CA LEU A 97 11.91 -2.15 15.74
C LEU A 97 12.10 -2.24 14.23
N GLY A 98 10.98 -2.21 13.50
CA GLY A 98 10.96 -2.34 12.05
C GLY A 98 11.82 -1.28 11.36
N ARG A 99 12.63 -1.75 10.39
CA ARG A 99 13.46 -0.93 9.49
C ARG A 99 12.66 0.03 8.59
N GLU A 100 11.33 -0.04 8.66
CA GLU A 100 10.38 0.64 7.78
C GLU A 100 9.90 2.02 8.30
N ALA A 101 10.27 2.40 9.54
CA ALA A 101 9.74 3.62 10.14
C ALA A 101 10.33 4.94 9.60
N LEU A 102 11.60 4.93 9.16
CA LEU A 102 12.29 6.11 8.61
C LEU A 102 13.25 5.74 7.49
N THR A 103 13.12 6.43 6.36
CA THR A 103 14.12 6.36 5.29
C THR A 103 15.44 6.99 5.75
N PRO A 104 16.61 6.50 5.29
CA PRO A 104 17.91 7.09 5.65
C PRO A 104 17.99 8.59 5.34
N ALA A 105 17.35 9.02 4.26
CA ALA A 105 17.35 10.42 3.84
C ALA A 105 16.53 11.33 4.77
N THR A 106 15.36 10.89 5.24
CA THR A 106 14.58 11.68 6.23
C THR A 106 15.34 11.77 7.55
N SER A 107 16.02 10.70 7.97
CA SER A 107 16.88 10.69 9.16
C SER A 107 18.01 11.72 9.05
N ILE A 108 18.70 11.79 7.90
CA ILE A 108 19.75 12.79 7.63
C ILE A 108 19.18 14.21 7.63
N ALA A 109 18.03 14.44 7.00
CA ALA A 109 17.39 15.75 6.99
C ALA A 109 17.03 16.21 8.42
N VAL A 110 16.49 15.31 9.24
CA VAL A 110 16.19 15.58 10.66
C VAL A 110 17.45 15.88 11.45
N LEU A 111 18.56 15.15 11.22
CA LEU A 111 19.85 15.44 11.85
C LEU A 111 20.36 16.84 11.50
N ILE A 112 20.31 17.22 10.22
CA ILE A 112 20.74 18.55 9.77
C ILE A 112 19.95 19.63 10.50
N VAL A 113 18.61 19.50 10.55
CA VAL A 113 17.73 20.46 11.23
C VAL A 113 18.01 20.48 12.74
N SER A 114 18.14 19.32 13.37
CA SER A 114 18.45 19.17 14.80
C SER A 114 19.75 19.88 15.17
N VAL A 115 20.84 19.61 14.45
CA VAL A 115 22.15 20.24 14.66
C VAL A 115 22.06 21.76 14.47
N CYS A 116 21.33 22.23 13.46
CA CYS A 116 21.11 23.66 13.24
C CYS A 116 20.34 24.32 14.39
N LEU A 117 19.29 23.69 14.89
CA LEU A 117 18.49 24.20 16.02
C LEU A 117 19.30 24.26 17.32
N VAL A 118 20.18 23.28 17.57
CA VAL A 118 21.05 23.25 18.75
C VAL A 118 22.17 24.29 18.65
N ALA A 119 22.84 24.39 17.49
CA ALA A 119 23.96 25.31 17.26
C ALA A 119 23.54 26.80 17.28
N GLY A 120 22.27 27.10 17.01
CA GLY A 120 21.76 28.46 16.93
C GLY A 120 22.21 29.21 15.67
N ASN A 121 21.96 30.52 15.61
CA ASN A 121 22.25 31.36 14.43
C ASN A 121 23.19 32.55 14.76
N ASP A 122 23.76 32.53 15.97
CA ASP A 122 24.50 33.68 16.52
C ASP A 122 25.96 33.69 16.05
N SER A 123 26.53 32.53 15.71
CA SER A 123 27.89 32.39 15.21
C SER A 123 27.96 32.34 13.67
N PRO A 124 29.05 32.85 13.05
CA PRO A 124 29.22 32.80 11.60
C PRO A 124 29.31 31.36 11.06
N ARG A 125 29.89 30.43 11.83
CA ARG A 125 29.95 29.00 11.46
C ARG A 125 28.58 28.36 11.48
N ALA A 126 27.76 28.66 12.48
CA ALA A 126 26.40 28.13 12.54
C ALA A 126 25.54 28.69 11.40
N ARG A 127 25.73 29.96 11.00
CA ARG A 127 25.07 30.53 9.81
C ARG A 127 25.38 29.76 8.52
N VAL A 128 26.64 29.38 8.33
CA VAL A 128 27.04 28.55 7.18
C VAL A 128 26.37 27.18 7.26
N ALA A 129 26.29 26.56 8.45
CA ALA A 129 25.59 25.29 8.64
C ALA A 129 24.08 25.41 8.34
N TRP A 130 23.41 26.48 8.77
CA TRP A 130 22.01 26.76 8.44
C TRP A 130 21.80 26.99 6.95
N TRP A 131 22.74 27.68 6.28
CA TRP A 131 22.66 27.95 4.85
C TRP A 131 22.88 26.67 4.01
N LEU A 132 23.92 25.90 4.32
CA LEU A 132 24.19 24.61 3.64
C LEU A 132 23.09 23.59 3.93
N GLY A 133 22.65 23.49 5.18
CA GLY A 133 21.57 22.59 5.59
C GLY A 133 20.25 22.95 4.93
N GLY A 134 19.86 24.23 4.98
CA GLY A 134 18.65 24.72 4.32
C GLY A 134 18.69 24.56 2.80
N GLY A 135 19.84 24.80 2.18
CA GLY A 135 20.07 24.57 0.75
C GLY A 135 19.94 23.11 0.36
N GLY A 136 20.55 22.21 1.13
CA GLY A 136 20.42 20.76 0.95
C GLY A 136 18.97 20.30 1.05
N LEU A 137 18.25 20.71 2.10
CA LEU A 137 16.83 20.38 2.29
C LEU A 137 15.97 20.94 1.15
N PHE A 138 16.24 22.15 0.69
CA PHE A 138 15.52 22.77 -0.43
C PHE A 138 15.70 21.98 -1.73
N VAL A 139 16.95 21.60 -2.06
CA VAL A 139 17.25 20.85 -3.28
C VAL A 139 16.65 19.44 -3.22
N VAL A 140 16.84 18.71 -2.11
CA VAL A 140 16.31 17.35 -1.96
C VAL A 140 14.78 17.34 -1.88
N GLY A 141 14.18 18.26 -1.13
CA GLY A 141 12.73 18.43 -1.08
C GLY A 141 12.14 18.82 -2.44
N GLY A 142 12.79 19.74 -3.15
CA GLY A 142 12.39 20.15 -4.49
C GLY A 142 12.46 19.01 -5.50
N MET A 143 13.56 18.24 -5.51
CA MET A 143 13.67 17.04 -6.34
C MET A 143 12.57 16.02 -6.01
N GLY A 144 12.22 15.82 -4.73
CA GLY A 144 11.12 14.95 -4.32
C GLY A 144 9.76 15.41 -4.85
N VAL A 145 9.48 16.71 -4.84
CA VAL A 145 8.23 17.25 -5.42
C VAL A 145 8.18 17.03 -6.94
N VAL A 146 9.29 17.31 -7.65
CA VAL A 146 9.34 17.10 -9.10
C VAL A 146 9.23 15.61 -9.45
N ALA A 147 9.85 14.73 -8.66
CA ALA A 147 9.73 13.27 -8.83
C ALA A 147 8.29 12.78 -8.63
N GLY A 148 7.55 13.36 -7.69
CA GLY A 148 6.13 13.04 -7.48
C GLY A 148 5.21 13.47 -8.63
N VAL A 149 5.57 14.52 -9.39
CA VAL A 149 4.78 15.02 -10.52
C VAL A 149 5.19 14.36 -11.84
N TRP A 150 6.47 14.03 -12.02
CA TRP A 150 7.00 13.36 -13.21
C TRP A 150 7.81 12.11 -12.86
N PRO A 151 7.13 11.03 -12.45
CA PRO A 151 7.79 9.78 -12.07
C PRO A 151 8.60 9.16 -13.23
N GLU A 152 8.19 9.38 -14.49
CA GLU A 152 8.84 8.76 -15.65
C GLU A 152 10.13 9.44 -16.14
N ARG A 153 10.47 10.63 -15.63
CA ARG A 153 11.62 11.42 -16.13
C ARG A 153 12.78 11.56 -15.14
N LEU A 154 12.64 11.11 -13.90
CA LEU A 154 13.65 11.34 -12.86
C LEU A 154 14.32 10.04 -12.41
N PHE A 155 15.66 10.13 -12.35
CA PHE A 155 16.59 9.04 -12.05
C PHE A 155 16.20 8.22 -10.82
N SER A 156 16.36 6.90 -10.94
CA SER A 156 16.37 5.88 -9.87
C SER A 156 17.54 6.05 -8.89
N SER A 157 17.83 7.28 -8.50
CA SER A 157 18.84 7.61 -7.49
C SER A 157 18.24 7.43 -6.09
N PRO A 158 18.97 6.86 -5.12
CA PRO A 158 18.52 6.73 -3.73
C PRO A 158 18.14 8.08 -3.08
N TRP A 159 18.56 9.21 -3.66
CA TRP A 159 18.18 10.56 -3.24
C TRP A 159 16.89 11.09 -3.89
N GLY A 160 16.45 10.51 -5.02
CA GLY A 160 15.16 10.81 -5.65
C GLY A 160 13.98 10.13 -4.93
N VAL A 161 14.24 8.99 -4.28
CA VAL A 161 13.30 8.29 -3.37
C VAL A 161 13.43 8.74 -1.91
N ALA A 162 14.26 9.74 -1.59
CA ALA A 162 14.44 10.25 -0.23
C ALA A 162 13.13 10.70 0.42
N PHE A 163 12.27 11.32 -0.39
CA PHE A 163 10.93 11.75 -0.04
C PHE A 163 9.96 11.15 -1.06
N THR A 164 9.62 9.87 -0.86
CA THR A 164 8.75 9.10 -1.77
C THR A 164 7.35 9.69 -1.90
N THR A 165 6.98 10.59 -0.99
CA THR A 165 5.66 11.22 -0.95
C THR A 165 5.78 12.74 -0.96
N PRO A 166 4.88 13.44 -1.68
CA PRO A 166 4.82 14.91 -1.63
C PRO A 166 4.62 15.43 -0.19
N PHE A 167 4.07 14.58 0.69
CA PHE A 167 3.91 14.80 2.13
C PHE A 167 5.19 15.00 2.91
N THR A 168 6.30 14.46 2.44
CA THR A 168 7.60 14.61 3.11
C THR A 168 8.48 15.58 2.33
N ALA A 169 8.34 15.62 1.00
CA ALA A 169 9.07 16.51 0.12
C ALA A 169 8.69 17.99 0.29
N LEU A 170 7.39 18.33 0.37
CA LEU A 170 6.92 19.70 0.53
C LEU A 170 7.33 20.31 1.89
N PRO A 171 7.12 19.63 3.03
CA PRO A 171 7.64 20.11 4.32
C PRO A 171 9.15 20.30 4.33
N ALA A 172 9.92 19.39 3.71
CA ALA A 172 11.37 19.52 3.61
C ALA A 172 11.80 20.74 2.77
N LEU A 173 11.15 20.94 1.61
CA LEU A 173 11.35 22.11 0.76
C LEU A 173 11.09 23.41 1.53
N LEU A 174 9.92 23.51 2.15
CA LEU A 174 9.50 24.71 2.89
C LEU A 174 10.41 24.98 4.09
N CYS A 175 10.75 23.93 4.85
CA CYS A 175 11.72 24.02 5.95
C CYS A 175 13.08 24.52 5.45
N GLY A 176 13.57 23.99 4.31
CA GLY A 176 14.80 24.45 3.67
C GLY A 176 14.77 25.94 3.34
N THR A 177 13.67 26.44 2.75
CA THR A 177 13.52 27.88 2.49
C THR A 177 13.54 28.72 3.76
N ALA A 178 12.87 28.27 4.83
CA ALA A 178 12.85 29.00 6.10
C ALA A 178 14.25 29.08 6.73
N MET A 179 15.01 27.99 6.70
CA MET A 179 16.39 27.96 7.19
C MET A 179 17.31 28.88 6.39
N LEU A 180 17.21 28.87 5.05
CA LEU A 180 17.98 29.76 4.17
C LEU A 180 17.69 31.24 4.46
N LEU A 181 16.41 31.58 4.66
CA LEU A 181 15.99 32.95 4.97
C LEU A 181 16.45 33.38 6.37
N MET A 182 16.36 32.49 7.38
CA MET A 182 16.89 32.75 8.73
C MET A 182 18.40 32.94 8.74
N ALA A 183 19.15 32.16 7.94
CA ALA A 183 20.60 32.30 7.84
C ALA A 183 21.02 33.66 7.27
N ARG A 184 20.25 34.17 6.30
CA ARG A 184 20.49 35.48 5.67
C ARG A 184 20.01 36.67 6.51
N HIS A 185 18.95 36.50 7.30
CA HIS A 185 18.31 37.58 8.07
C HIS A 185 18.19 37.24 9.58
N PRO A 186 19.31 37.19 10.31
CA PRO A 186 19.37 36.69 11.69
C PRO A 186 18.70 37.58 12.74
N THR A 187 18.50 38.88 12.45
CA THR A 187 17.99 39.89 13.40
C THR A 187 16.52 40.24 13.20
N VAL A 188 15.84 39.54 12.29
CA VAL A 188 14.50 39.90 11.84
C VAL A 188 13.47 39.20 12.72
N ALA A 189 13.27 39.74 13.93
CA ALA A 189 12.13 39.35 14.76
C ALA A 189 10.83 39.76 14.04
N PRO A 190 9.84 38.88 13.88
CA PRO A 190 8.62 39.21 13.15
C PRO A 190 7.82 40.30 13.88
N SER A 191 7.78 41.51 13.30
CA SER A 191 6.89 42.58 13.72
C SER A 191 5.50 42.41 13.10
N LEU A 192 4.89 41.24 13.27
CA LEU A 192 3.55 40.94 12.78
C LEU A 192 2.53 41.21 13.90
N ASN A 193 1.43 41.89 13.54
CA ASN A 193 0.30 42.06 14.46
C ASN A 193 -0.28 40.68 14.82
N ARG A 194 -0.69 40.49 16.08
CA ARG A 194 -1.34 39.24 16.57
C ARG A 194 -2.54 38.85 15.71
N ALA A 195 -3.29 39.82 15.20
CA ALA A 195 -4.41 39.59 14.29
C ALA A 195 -3.98 38.92 12.97
N MET A 196 -2.83 39.30 12.41
CA MET A 196 -2.28 38.68 11.19
C MET A 196 -1.81 37.25 11.45
N ILE A 197 -1.19 37.01 12.61
CA ILE A 197 -0.77 35.66 13.02
C ILE A 197 -2.00 34.76 13.18
N LEU A 198 -3.07 35.25 13.81
CA LEU A 198 -4.33 34.50 13.95
C LEU A 198 -4.98 34.21 12.60
N ALA A 199 -5.02 35.19 11.69
CA ALA A 199 -5.57 35.01 10.35
C ALA A 199 -4.76 33.97 9.54
N LEU A 200 -3.43 34.04 9.59
CA LEU A 200 -2.54 33.06 8.95
C LEU A 200 -2.75 31.66 9.52
N THR A 201 -2.78 31.54 10.85
CA THR A 201 -2.99 30.26 11.53
C THR A 201 -4.35 29.67 11.19
N GLY A 202 -5.41 30.50 11.19
CA GLY A 202 -6.76 30.08 10.81
C GLY A 202 -6.83 29.61 9.35
N GLY A 203 -6.19 30.32 8.42
CA GLY A 203 -6.13 29.92 7.00
C GLY A 203 -5.40 28.60 6.78
N VAL A 204 -4.25 28.41 7.45
CA VAL A 204 -3.50 27.15 7.39
C VAL A 204 -4.28 25.99 8.00
N LEU A 205 -4.93 26.20 9.14
CA LEU A 205 -5.81 25.20 9.76
C LEU A 205 -6.96 24.82 8.83
N ALA A 206 -7.68 25.81 8.29
CA ALA A 206 -8.78 25.57 7.37
C ALA A 206 -8.33 24.79 6.13
N SER A 207 -7.20 25.18 5.53
CA SER A 207 -6.62 24.46 4.40
C SER A 207 -6.22 23.03 4.77
N GLY A 208 -5.65 22.83 5.96
CA GLY A 208 -5.30 21.51 6.47
C GLY A 208 -6.53 20.63 6.69
N PHE A 209 -7.62 21.18 7.24
CA PHE A 209 -8.87 20.46 7.43
C PHE A 209 -9.58 20.10 6.12
N VAL A 210 -9.65 21.03 5.17
CA VAL A 210 -10.21 20.76 3.83
C VAL A 210 -9.43 19.64 3.15
N TRP A 211 -8.11 19.70 3.25
CA TRP A 211 -7.24 18.68 2.68
C TRP A 211 -7.39 17.32 3.38
N TYR A 212 -7.52 17.30 4.71
CA TYR A 212 -7.81 16.09 5.49
C TYR A 212 -9.14 15.46 5.06
N ALA A 213 -10.19 16.28 4.93
CA ALA A 213 -11.50 15.84 4.48
C ALA A 213 -11.45 15.27 3.05
N LEU A 214 -10.69 15.88 2.14
CA LEU A 214 -10.52 15.39 0.77
C LEU A 214 -9.81 14.03 0.75
N THR A 215 -8.77 13.87 1.57
CA THR A 215 -8.03 12.60 1.70
C THR A 215 -8.93 11.50 2.26
N TRP A 216 -9.75 11.84 3.25
CA TRP A 216 -10.76 10.94 3.80
C TRP A 216 -11.79 10.51 2.76
N GLN A 217 -12.28 11.44 1.94
CA GLN A 217 -13.21 11.12 0.84
C GLN A 217 -12.57 10.21 -0.21
N GLN A 218 -11.31 10.45 -0.57
CA GLN A 218 -10.59 9.58 -1.50
C GLN A 218 -10.41 8.17 -0.95
N TYR A 219 -10.15 8.06 0.35
CA TYR A 219 -10.06 6.78 1.04
C TYR A 219 -11.40 6.01 0.97
N ASP A 220 -12.51 6.64 1.36
CA ASP A 220 -13.84 6.01 1.34
C ASP A 220 -14.25 5.61 -0.09
N ALA A 221 -13.98 6.45 -1.09
CA ALA A 221 -14.23 6.12 -2.49
C ALA A 221 -13.45 4.88 -2.96
N LYS A 222 -12.17 4.75 -2.58
CA LYS A 222 -11.36 3.57 -2.90
C LYS A 222 -11.89 2.30 -2.22
N GLN A 223 -12.32 2.40 -0.97
CA GLN A 223 -12.89 1.26 -0.25
C GLN A 223 -14.19 0.78 -0.90
N ARG A 224 -15.06 1.71 -1.34
CA ARG A 224 -16.27 1.38 -2.09
C ARG A 224 -15.94 0.70 -3.43
N HIS A 225 -15.01 1.26 -4.21
CA HIS A 225 -14.58 0.63 -5.46
C HIS A 225 -13.99 -0.75 -5.27
N ALA A 226 -13.19 -0.98 -4.22
CA ALA A 226 -12.69 -2.30 -3.88
C ALA A 226 -13.85 -3.26 -3.59
N SER A 227 -14.84 -2.84 -2.79
CA SER A 227 -16.01 -3.66 -2.48
C SER A 227 -16.86 -4.01 -3.72
N GLU A 228 -17.03 -3.06 -4.64
CA GLU A 228 -17.74 -3.25 -5.91
C GLU A 228 -16.99 -4.24 -6.82
N LEU A 229 -15.66 -4.14 -6.88
CA LEU A 229 -14.82 -5.07 -7.63
C LEU A 229 -14.89 -6.48 -7.05
N PHE A 230 -14.83 -6.62 -5.72
CA PHE A 230 -15.00 -7.92 -5.06
C PHE A 230 -16.37 -8.53 -5.32
N PHE A 231 -17.44 -7.73 -5.24
CA PHE A 231 -18.79 -8.20 -5.54
C PHE A 231 -18.91 -8.66 -7.00
N THR A 232 -18.37 -7.86 -7.93
CA THR A 232 -18.39 -8.20 -9.36
C THR A 232 -17.57 -9.45 -9.66
N PHE A 233 -16.42 -9.62 -9.01
CA PHE A 233 -15.61 -10.83 -9.11
C PHE A 233 -16.37 -12.05 -8.60
N LYS A 234 -17.01 -11.95 -7.42
CA LYS A 234 -17.80 -13.05 -6.85
C LYS A 234 -18.93 -13.50 -7.80
N VAL A 235 -19.75 -12.55 -8.26
CA VAL A 235 -20.86 -12.85 -9.19
C VAL A 235 -20.33 -13.40 -10.52
N GLY A 236 -19.20 -12.88 -11.00
CA GLY A 236 -18.53 -13.37 -12.19
C GLY A 236 -18.05 -14.82 -12.05
N ALA A 237 -17.41 -15.13 -10.92
CA ALA A 237 -16.90 -16.46 -10.60
C ALA A 237 -18.04 -17.47 -10.49
N GLU A 238 -19.09 -17.16 -9.72
CA GLU A 238 -20.29 -18.00 -9.59
C GLU A 238 -20.89 -18.33 -10.97
N ARG A 239 -21.04 -17.31 -11.83
CA ARG A 239 -21.61 -17.50 -13.18
C ARG A 239 -20.73 -18.35 -14.09
N VAL A 240 -19.40 -18.23 -13.99
CA VAL A 240 -18.46 -19.06 -14.76
C VAL A 240 -18.55 -20.51 -14.29
N VAL A 241 -18.49 -20.73 -12.97
CA VAL A 241 -18.57 -22.07 -12.39
C VAL A 241 -19.90 -22.72 -12.74
N ASP A 242 -21.03 -22.01 -12.64
CA ASP A 242 -22.35 -22.54 -13.01
C ASP A 242 -22.42 -22.96 -14.48
N ASN A 243 -21.86 -22.15 -15.39
CA ASN A 243 -21.84 -22.49 -16.81
C ASN A 243 -21.00 -23.75 -17.07
N LYS A 244 -19.82 -23.86 -16.44
CA LYS A 244 -18.94 -25.02 -16.58
C LYS A 244 -19.50 -26.27 -15.92
N GLN A 245 -20.16 -26.11 -14.78
CA GLN A 245 -20.91 -27.18 -14.14
C GLN A 245 -21.98 -27.74 -15.08
N ARG A 246 -22.74 -26.89 -15.79
CA ARG A 246 -23.74 -27.36 -16.78
C ARG A 246 -23.09 -28.11 -17.95
N GLU A 247 -21.90 -27.70 -18.40
CA GLU A 247 -21.16 -28.41 -19.45
C GLU A 247 -20.72 -29.82 -18.99
N ILE A 248 -20.25 -29.95 -17.75
CA ILE A 248 -19.86 -31.23 -17.14
C ILE A 248 -21.10 -32.09 -16.86
N GLN A 249 -22.22 -31.50 -16.41
CA GLN A 249 -23.51 -32.19 -16.26
C GLN A 249 -23.97 -32.83 -17.57
N ARG A 250 -23.84 -32.12 -18.70
CA ARG A 250 -24.17 -32.69 -20.02
C ARG A 250 -23.26 -33.85 -20.39
N MET A 251 -21.97 -33.80 -20.03
CA MET A 251 -21.05 -34.93 -20.20
C MET A 251 -21.46 -36.11 -19.31
N ALA A 252 -21.73 -35.86 -18.03
CA ALA A 252 -22.19 -36.87 -17.08
C ALA A 252 -23.44 -37.59 -17.60
N ALA A 253 -24.41 -36.83 -18.13
CA ALA A 253 -25.64 -37.39 -18.70
C ALA A 253 -25.37 -38.33 -19.89
N ARG A 254 -24.42 -38.00 -20.78
CA ARG A 254 -24.01 -38.91 -21.87
C ARG A 254 -23.29 -40.15 -21.35
N TRP A 255 -22.48 -40.00 -20.30
CA TRP A 255 -21.74 -41.11 -19.70
C TRP A 255 -22.67 -42.12 -19.00
N VAL A 256 -23.82 -41.66 -18.48
CA VAL A 256 -24.87 -42.54 -17.94
C VAL A 256 -25.37 -43.54 -18.99
N GLU A 257 -25.43 -43.19 -20.28
CA GLU A 257 -25.86 -44.10 -21.35
C GLU A 257 -24.93 -45.33 -21.49
N PHE A 258 -23.67 -45.20 -21.06
CA PHE A 258 -22.70 -46.29 -21.02
C PHE A 258 -22.66 -47.04 -19.68
N GLY A 259 -23.61 -46.76 -18.77
CA GLY A 259 -23.61 -47.31 -17.41
C GLY A 259 -22.55 -46.70 -16.49
N GLY A 260 -22.00 -45.54 -16.84
CA GLY A 260 -20.97 -44.85 -16.06
C GLY A 260 -19.77 -44.50 -16.91
N LEU A 261 -18.63 -45.17 -16.67
CA LEU A 261 -17.39 -44.83 -17.35
C LEU A 261 -17.38 -45.38 -18.80
N PRO A 262 -17.36 -44.53 -19.85
CA PRO A 262 -17.44 -44.98 -21.24
C PRO A 262 -16.18 -45.74 -21.70
N PRO A 263 -16.24 -46.45 -22.85
CA PRO A 263 -15.07 -47.10 -23.46
C PRO A 263 -13.94 -46.10 -23.72
N LEU A 264 -12.69 -46.56 -23.64
CA LEU A 264 -11.49 -45.72 -23.69
C LEU A 264 -11.45 -44.78 -24.90
N SER A 265 -11.73 -45.30 -26.10
CA SER A 265 -11.68 -44.53 -27.36
C SER A 265 -12.69 -43.38 -27.42
N TYR A 266 -13.91 -43.60 -26.93
CA TYR A 266 -14.93 -42.55 -26.85
C TYR A 266 -14.56 -41.50 -25.80
N ARG A 267 -14.08 -41.97 -24.64
CA ARG A 267 -13.71 -41.12 -23.51
C ARG A 267 -12.55 -40.18 -23.84
N GLU A 268 -11.48 -40.70 -24.44
CA GLU A 268 -10.31 -39.89 -24.81
C GLU A 268 -10.68 -38.82 -25.83
N ALA A 269 -11.44 -39.18 -26.88
CA ALA A 269 -11.88 -38.23 -27.90
C ALA A 269 -12.80 -37.14 -27.33
N GLU A 270 -13.76 -37.50 -26.46
CA GLU A 270 -14.66 -36.53 -25.85
C GLU A 270 -13.91 -35.59 -24.89
N VAL A 271 -13.05 -36.14 -24.03
CA VAL A 271 -12.30 -35.36 -23.04
C VAL A 271 -11.30 -34.44 -23.72
N ASP A 272 -10.59 -34.90 -24.76
CA ASP A 272 -9.64 -34.06 -25.50
C ASP A 272 -10.34 -32.89 -26.20
N ASN A 273 -11.56 -33.07 -26.70
CA ASN A 273 -12.36 -31.97 -27.23
C ASN A 273 -12.75 -30.98 -26.12
N TYR A 274 -13.16 -31.47 -24.94
CA TYR A 274 -13.48 -30.61 -23.81
C TYR A 274 -12.28 -29.80 -23.27
N PHE A 275 -11.11 -30.41 -23.16
CA PHE A 275 -9.88 -29.73 -22.73
C PHE A 275 -9.37 -28.72 -23.75
N ARG A 276 -9.68 -28.92 -25.04
CA ARG A 276 -9.39 -27.97 -26.12
C ARG A 276 -10.35 -26.78 -26.08
N ASP A 277 -11.64 -27.03 -25.92
CA ASP A 277 -12.67 -25.99 -25.95
C ASP A 277 -12.79 -25.21 -24.63
N THR A 278 -12.31 -25.80 -23.53
CA THR A 278 -12.32 -25.20 -22.20
C THR A 278 -10.90 -25.07 -21.64
N PRO A 279 -10.18 -23.97 -21.95
CA PRO A 279 -8.85 -23.71 -21.40
C PRO A 279 -8.80 -23.64 -19.87
N SER A 280 -9.92 -23.24 -19.24
CA SER A 280 -10.06 -23.18 -17.79
C SER A 280 -10.13 -24.54 -17.11
N LEU A 281 -10.29 -25.65 -17.85
CA LEU A 281 -10.31 -26.99 -17.26
C LEU A 281 -8.86 -27.44 -17.02
N MET A 282 -8.50 -27.60 -15.75
CA MET A 282 -7.18 -28.03 -15.30
C MET A 282 -7.11 -29.54 -15.15
N SER A 283 -8.15 -30.13 -14.56
CA SER A 283 -8.27 -31.57 -14.41
C SER A 283 -9.71 -32.05 -14.49
N LEU A 284 -9.90 -33.30 -14.90
CA LEU A 284 -11.18 -34.00 -14.93
C LEU A 284 -10.94 -35.45 -14.52
N HIS A 285 -11.65 -35.90 -13.49
CA HIS A 285 -11.54 -37.20 -12.89
C HIS A 285 -12.90 -37.87 -12.80
N TRP A 286 -12.90 -39.19 -12.84
CA TRP A 286 -14.07 -40.00 -12.55
C TRP A 286 -13.82 -40.81 -11.28
N GLN A 287 -14.69 -40.60 -10.31
CA GLN A 287 -14.71 -41.30 -9.04
C GLN A 287 -15.78 -42.37 -9.06
N SER A 288 -15.41 -43.59 -8.65
CA SER A 288 -16.35 -44.71 -8.54
C SER A 288 -17.30 -44.49 -7.37
N GLY A 289 -18.61 -44.64 -7.58
CA GLY A 289 -19.59 -44.52 -6.49
C GLY A 289 -19.64 -45.73 -5.54
N ARG A 290 -18.83 -46.79 -5.79
CA ARG A 290 -18.77 -47.98 -4.93
C ARG A 290 -17.64 -47.97 -3.91
N ASP A 291 -16.47 -47.50 -4.35
CA ASP A 291 -15.23 -47.57 -3.56
C ASP A 291 -14.69 -46.16 -3.26
N GLU A 292 -15.36 -45.11 -3.75
CA GLU A 292 -14.95 -43.71 -3.64
C GLU A 292 -13.55 -43.41 -4.20
N GLU A 293 -12.93 -44.37 -4.88
CA GLU A 293 -11.64 -44.23 -5.54
C GLU A 293 -11.75 -43.57 -6.92
N PHE A 294 -10.76 -42.73 -7.23
CA PHE A 294 -10.56 -42.18 -8.58
C PHE A 294 -10.01 -43.26 -9.51
N ARG A 295 -10.86 -43.80 -10.39
CA ARG A 295 -10.43 -44.86 -11.34
C ARG A 295 -9.91 -44.32 -12.66
N TRP A 296 -10.16 -43.05 -12.96
CA TRP A 296 -9.69 -42.42 -14.18
C TRP A 296 -9.55 -40.91 -13.99
N GLY A 297 -8.57 -40.32 -14.67
CA GLY A 297 -8.34 -38.88 -14.68
C GLY A 297 -7.58 -38.41 -15.91
N ARG A 298 -7.81 -37.15 -16.27
CA ARG A 298 -7.06 -36.38 -17.26
C ARG A 298 -6.70 -35.04 -16.64
N GLU A 299 -5.44 -34.66 -16.78
CA GLU A 299 -4.91 -33.42 -16.22
C GLU A 299 -4.12 -32.69 -17.31
N ARG A 300 -4.13 -31.36 -17.26
CA ARG A 300 -3.28 -30.51 -18.11
C ARG A 300 -1.82 -30.58 -17.65
N ASP A 301 -1.62 -30.49 -16.33
CA ASP A 301 -0.33 -30.65 -15.67
C ASP A 301 -0.32 -31.99 -14.93
N ALA A 302 0.57 -32.90 -15.33
CA ALA A 302 0.61 -34.24 -14.76
C ALA A 302 0.85 -34.21 -13.23
N GLY A 303 -0.02 -34.89 -12.48
CA GLY A 303 0.07 -35.03 -11.03
C GLY A 303 -0.33 -33.76 -10.27
N PHE A 304 -1.02 -32.82 -10.89
CA PHE A 304 -1.58 -31.64 -10.24
C PHE A 304 -2.66 -32.04 -9.22
N PHE A 305 -3.64 -32.86 -9.63
CA PHE A 305 -4.81 -33.15 -8.79
C PHE A 305 -4.46 -33.92 -7.51
N PRO A 306 -3.66 -35.00 -7.54
CA PRO A 306 -3.24 -35.70 -6.32
C PRO A 306 -2.53 -34.79 -5.32
N ARG A 307 -1.56 -33.99 -5.78
CA ARG A 307 -0.82 -33.04 -4.93
C ARG A 307 -1.70 -31.94 -4.34
N TRP A 308 -2.75 -31.55 -5.07
CA TRP A 308 -3.66 -30.50 -4.63
C TRP A 308 -4.68 -31.01 -3.61
N VAL A 309 -5.16 -32.25 -3.78
CA VAL A 309 -6.05 -32.94 -2.84
C VAL A 309 -5.30 -33.32 -1.57
N GLU A 310 -4.07 -33.83 -1.65
CA GLU A 310 -3.21 -34.16 -0.48
C GLU A 310 -2.93 -32.96 0.43
N ARG A 311 -3.04 -31.74 -0.10
CA ARG A 311 -2.88 -30.51 0.70
C ARG A 311 -4.13 -30.17 1.50
N HIS A 312 -5.28 -30.72 1.12
CA HIS A 312 -6.59 -30.37 1.66
C HIS A 312 -7.38 -31.65 2.02
N ASP A 313 -7.02 -32.30 3.12
CA ASP A 313 -7.61 -33.58 3.55
C ASP A 313 -9.16 -33.56 3.61
N TRP A 314 -9.74 -32.43 4.01
CA TRP A 314 -11.20 -32.24 4.07
C TRP A 314 -11.90 -32.33 2.70
N LEU A 315 -11.17 -32.16 1.59
CA LEU A 315 -11.73 -32.17 0.25
C LEU A 315 -12.19 -33.58 -0.15
N LEU A 316 -11.48 -34.62 0.31
CA LEU A 316 -11.88 -36.00 0.14
C LEU A 316 -13.16 -36.30 0.92
N ASP A 317 -13.25 -35.83 2.17
CA ASP A 317 -14.48 -35.95 2.98
C ASP A 317 -15.66 -35.24 2.31
N TRP A 318 -15.43 -34.04 1.74
CA TRP A 318 -16.47 -33.29 1.03
C TRP A 318 -16.97 -34.02 -0.23
N LEU A 319 -16.06 -34.67 -0.97
CA LEU A 319 -16.39 -35.51 -2.12
C LEU A 319 -17.14 -36.78 -1.71
N ALA A 320 -16.69 -37.45 -0.63
CA ALA A 320 -17.29 -38.67 -0.08
C ALA A 320 -18.71 -38.44 0.44
N VAL A 321 -18.95 -37.34 1.17
CA VAL A 321 -20.30 -36.96 1.62
C VAL A 321 -21.28 -36.85 0.44
N GLY A 322 -20.79 -36.40 -0.72
CA GLY A 322 -21.55 -36.45 -1.96
C GLY A 322 -22.91 -35.73 -1.93
N GLY A 323 -23.72 -35.95 -2.95
CA GLY A 323 -25.09 -35.44 -3.03
C GLY A 323 -25.72 -35.76 -4.38
N PRO A 324 -27.06 -35.73 -4.51
CA PRO A 324 -27.75 -36.02 -5.78
C PRO A 324 -27.68 -34.86 -6.78
N TYR A 325 -27.16 -33.71 -6.35
CA TYR A 325 -27.04 -32.51 -7.17
C TYR A 325 -25.57 -32.13 -7.38
N PRO A 326 -25.25 -31.51 -8.52
CA PRO A 326 -23.94 -30.92 -8.79
C PRO A 326 -23.59 -29.83 -7.78
N ARG A 327 -22.32 -29.81 -7.32
CA ARG A 327 -21.81 -28.89 -6.30
C ARG A 327 -20.43 -28.40 -6.68
N TRP A 328 -20.03 -27.26 -6.12
CA TRP A 328 -18.69 -26.71 -6.29
C TRP A 328 -18.17 -26.05 -5.02
N VAL A 329 -16.85 -25.90 -4.92
CA VAL A 329 -16.17 -25.23 -3.80
C VAL A 329 -14.88 -24.56 -4.27
N LEU A 330 -14.44 -23.51 -3.57
CA LEU A 330 -13.14 -22.86 -3.71
C LEU A 330 -12.29 -23.25 -2.49
N PRO A 331 -11.46 -24.30 -2.59
CA PRO A 331 -10.87 -24.92 -1.39
C PRO A 331 -9.57 -24.26 -0.91
N ASP A 332 -8.92 -23.44 -1.74
CA ASP A 332 -7.58 -22.90 -1.49
C ASP A 332 -7.63 -21.37 -1.34
N GLU A 333 -7.36 -20.86 -0.13
CA GLU A 333 -7.29 -19.41 0.13
C GLU A 333 -6.08 -18.74 -0.54
N GLN A 334 -5.01 -19.50 -0.80
CA GLN A 334 -3.82 -19.01 -1.50
C GLN A 334 -4.00 -19.03 -3.02
N ARG A 335 -4.96 -19.82 -3.51
CA ARG A 335 -5.36 -19.90 -4.93
C ARG A 335 -6.88 -19.82 -5.08
N PRO A 336 -7.50 -18.66 -4.76
CA PRO A 336 -8.94 -18.48 -4.86
C PRO A 336 -9.47 -18.57 -6.30
N GLU A 337 -8.57 -18.60 -7.29
CA GLU A 337 -8.88 -18.84 -8.68
C GLU A 337 -9.24 -20.29 -9.02
N LEU A 338 -8.93 -21.26 -8.14
CA LEU A 338 -9.20 -22.68 -8.40
C LEU A 338 -10.53 -23.12 -7.81
N ALA A 339 -11.43 -23.59 -8.66
CA ALA A 339 -12.72 -24.15 -8.26
C ALA A 339 -12.75 -25.66 -8.50
N LEU A 340 -13.16 -26.42 -7.48
CA LEU A 340 -13.51 -27.83 -7.63
C LEU A 340 -15.01 -27.95 -7.92
N VAL A 341 -15.37 -28.71 -8.95
CA VAL A 341 -16.76 -29.00 -9.33
C VAL A 341 -16.97 -30.51 -9.28
N ALA A 342 -17.98 -30.97 -8.56
CA ALA A 342 -18.39 -32.36 -8.47
C ALA A 342 -19.79 -32.54 -9.06
N VAL A 343 -19.92 -33.42 -10.04
CA VAL A 343 -21.15 -33.73 -10.76
C VAL A 343 -21.46 -35.21 -10.60
N PRO A 344 -22.47 -35.59 -9.81
CA PRO A 344 -22.87 -36.99 -9.67
C PRO A 344 -23.51 -37.48 -10.97
N LEU A 345 -23.23 -38.73 -11.36
CA LEU A 345 -23.98 -39.42 -12.39
C LEU A 345 -25.31 -39.92 -11.80
N SER A 346 -26.39 -39.81 -12.57
CA SER A 346 -27.69 -40.32 -12.18
C SER A 346 -27.75 -41.85 -12.30
N LEU A 347 -28.59 -42.48 -11.47
CA LEU A 347 -28.84 -43.92 -11.51
C LEU A 347 -29.22 -44.38 -12.93
N PRO A 348 -28.75 -45.56 -13.39
CA PRO A 348 -28.09 -46.62 -12.62
C PRO A 348 -26.56 -46.51 -12.52
N ALA A 349 -25.94 -45.53 -13.17
CA ALA A 349 -24.50 -45.33 -13.16
C ALA A 349 -24.05 -44.72 -11.81
N HIS A 350 -23.32 -45.49 -11.00
CA HIS A 350 -22.80 -45.01 -9.71
C HIS A 350 -21.40 -44.40 -9.92
N GLY A 351 -21.30 -43.07 -9.85
CA GLY A 351 -20.02 -42.37 -9.91
C GLY A 351 -20.17 -40.86 -9.94
N THR A 352 -19.06 -40.16 -9.79
CA THR A 352 -19.00 -38.70 -9.76
C THR A 352 -17.92 -38.21 -10.70
N LEU A 353 -18.26 -37.26 -11.58
CA LEU A 353 -17.26 -36.49 -12.33
C LEU A 353 -16.76 -35.34 -11.48
N VAL A 354 -15.46 -35.26 -11.31
CA VAL A 354 -14.78 -34.27 -10.48
C VAL A 354 -13.85 -33.46 -11.37
N ALA A 355 -14.05 -32.15 -11.45
CA ALA A 355 -13.27 -31.25 -12.31
C ALA A 355 -12.65 -30.13 -11.49
N VAL A 356 -11.41 -29.77 -11.83
CA VAL A 356 -10.77 -28.55 -11.31
C VAL A 356 -10.72 -27.51 -12.41
N LEU A 357 -11.22 -26.32 -12.10
CA LEU A 357 -11.32 -25.17 -12.99
C LEU A 357 -10.41 -24.04 -12.50
N ASP A 358 -9.67 -23.43 -13.42
CA ASP A 358 -8.96 -22.17 -13.20
C ASP A 358 -9.78 -20.99 -13.74
N LEU A 359 -10.30 -20.17 -12.83
CA LEU A 359 -11.15 -19.04 -13.11
C LEU A 359 -10.40 -17.89 -13.81
N THR A 360 -9.09 -17.72 -13.61
CA THR A 360 -8.32 -16.60 -14.18
C THR A 360 -8.35 -16.61 -15.71
N SER A 361 -8.11 -17.78 -16.30
CA SER A 361 -8.13 -17.99 -17.76
C SER A 361 -9.47 -17.63 -18.41
N SER A 362 -10.56 -17.72 -17.65
CA SER A 362 -11.92 -17.42 -18.12
C SER A 362 -12.28 -15.93 -18.08
N PHE A 363 -11.63 -15.15 -17.20
CA PHE A 363 -11.80 -13.70 -17.11
C PHE A 363 -11.02 -12.94 -18.19
N THR A 364 -9.83 -13.41 -18.57
CA THR A 364 -8.99 -12.82 -19.65
C THR A 364 -9.67 -12.78 -21.02
N ARG A 365 -10.68 -13.62 -21.27
CA ARG A 365 -11.39 -13.65 -22.57
C ARG A 365 -12.52 -12.62 -22.68
N LYS A 366 -13.04 -12.11 -21.54
CA LYS A 366 -14.12 -11.10 -21.53
C LYS A 366 -13.63 -9.66 -21.50
N SER A 367 -12.34 -9.43 -21.25
CA SER A 367 -11.73 -8.10 -21.21
C SER A 367 -11.10 -7.65 -22.54
N ALA A 368 -11.25 -8.42 -23.63
CA ALA A 368 -10.90 -7.92 -24.95
C ALA A 368 -11.92 -6.85 -25.37
N PRO A 369 -11.51 -5.57 -25.55
CA PRO A 369 -12.41 -4.55 -26.04
C PRO A 369 -12.74 -4.82 -27.51
N TRP A 370 -14.00 -4.54 -27.88
CA TRP A 370 -14.39 -4.36 -29.28
C TRP A 370 -13.84 -3.04 -29.80
#